data_AF-A0A1I3EIS8-F1
#
_entry.id   AF-A0A1I3EIS8-F1
#
_cell.length_a   1.000
_cell.length_b   1.000
_cell.length_c   1.000
_cell.angle_alpha   90.00
_cell.angle_beta   90.00
_cell.angle_gamma   90.00
#
_symmetry.space_group_name_H-M   'P 1'
#
loop_
_entity.id
_entity.type
_entity.pdbx_description
1 polymer ?
#
loop_
_entity_poly.entity_id
_entity_poly.type
_entity_poly.pdbx_seq_one_letter_code
_entity_poly.pdbx_strand_id
1 'polypeptide(L)'
;MPTAVSPENQLIDRIYEAAIVSEGWPEVLRATAEVAGCREALFGTILDGEARLTASSAAFENTYNDIMLRLPVPVNQRSLRLLACRHAGFITDTDVFTADEIATEPLYQEMLIPSGYGSAAATAITCPSGDVIVVHCERGFDEGTVEPEAVASLNRLRPHFARAGLLARRLGLERARAAAQALEMMGLPGAVLGPGGRILSSNSLLSALMPAVFRDRPARLGIVDAAADRMLETAMAALAYQAHDAAVRSIAIPAGQGHPPIVVHLSPVTGRARDVFTLASAILVATPVLPHRVLGADLIEGLFDLTPAEAKLAAMIAAGHAPRQAAQRLGVTEGTARTTLKRVLAKTGVHRQSDLVGMLQGAAKLG
;
A
#
# COMPACT_ATOMS: atom_id res chain seq x y z
N MET A 1 17.83 34.69 -31.25
CA MET A 1 16.97 33.55 -31.59
C MET A 1 17.17 32.49 -30.53
N PRO A 2 16.13 31.90 -29.94
CA PRO A 2 16.30 30.77 -29.03
C PRO A 2 16.90 29.62 -29.85
N THR A 3 18.08 29.14 -29.46
CA THR A 3 18.66 27.90 -29.99
C THR A 3 17.64 26.79 -29.85
N ALA A 4 17.27 26.16 -30.96
CA ALA A 4 16.37 25.01 -30.96
C ALA A 4 16.88 23.98 -29.93
N VAL A 5 16.06 23.66 -28.94
CA VAL A 5 16.40 22.68 -27.90
C VAL A 5 16.63 21.34 -28.60
N SER A 6 17.82 20.74 -28.42
CA SER A 6 18.14 19.46 -29.03
C SER A 6 17.12 18.38 -28.61
N PRO A 7 16.79 17.40 -29.47
CA PRO A 7 15.88 16.30 -29.11
C PRO A 7 16.28 15.57 -27.81
N GLU A 8 17.59 15.45 -27.57
CA GLU A 8 18.14 14.88 -26.33
C GLU A 8 17.82 15.73 -25.09
N ASN A 9 17.94 17.07 -25.18
CA ASN A 9 17.57 17.96 -24.07
C ASN A 9 16.06 17.93 -23.79
N GLN A 10 15.23 17.83 -24.82
CA GLN A 10 13.78 17.68 -24.65
C GLN A 10 13.41 16.35 -23.98
N LEU A 11 14.15 15.27 -24.27
CA LEU A 11 13.97 13.99 -23.58
C LEU A 11 14.40 14.08 -22.11
N ILE A 12 15.51 14.75 -21.83
CA ILE A 12 15.98 15.02 -20.47
C ILE A 12 14.92 15.77 -19.65
N ASP A 13 14.34 16.83 -20.21
CA ASP A 13 13.30 17.60 -19.54
C ASP A 13 12.07 16.74 -19.24
N ARG A 14 11.64 15.92 -20.20
CA ARG A 14 10.52 14.98 -20.03
C ARG A 14 10.81 13.90 -18.98
N ILE A 15 12.06 13.43 -18.84
CA ILE A 15 12.46 12.51 -17.76
C ILE A 15 12.20 13.15 -16.38
N TYR A 16 12.54 14.44 -16.21
CA TYR A 16 12.29 15.14 -14.95
C TYR A 16 10.81 15.44 -14.72
N GLU A 17 10.07 15.78 -15.77
CA GLU A 17 8.62 15.98 -15.69
C GLU A 17 7.92 14.69 -15.28
N ALA A 18 8.27 13.56 -15.89
CA ALA A 18 7.70 12.25 -15.59
C ALA A 18 7.97 11.78 -14.15
N ALA A 19 9.09 12.21 -13.54
CA ALA A 19 9.35 11.97 -12.12
C ALA A 19 8.37 12.69 -11.18
N ILE A 20 7.70 13.75 -11.64
CA ILE A 20 6.68 14.48 -10.88
C ILE A 20 5.27 14.01 -11.28
N VAL A 21 5.07 13.79 -12.58
CA VAL A 21 3.82 13.39 -13.23
C VAL A 21 4.03 12.01 -13.87
N SER A 22 3.76 10.95 -13.13
CA SER A 22 4.10 9.58 -13.51
C SER A 22 3.40 9.10 -14.79
N GLU A 23 2.31 9.74 -15.20
CA GLU A 23 1.63 9.43 -16.46
C GLU A 23 2.49 9.71 -17.70
N GLY A 24 3.56 10.51 -17.57
CA GLY A 24 4.48 10.81 -18.67
C GLY A 24 5.50 9.70 -18.98
N TRP A 25 5.66 8.69 -18.11
CA TRP A 25 6.70 7.66 -18.27
C TRP A 25 6.60 6.87 -19.59
N PRO A 26 5.42 6.42 -20.06
CA PRO A 26 5.34 5.66 -21.30
C PRO A 26 5.89 6.43 -22.52
N GLU A 27 5.66 7.75 -22.60
CA GLU A 27 6.17 8.57 -23.69
C GLU A 27 7.69 8.77 -23.59
N VAL A 28 8.20 9.04 -22.38
CA VAL A 28 9.64 9.12 -22.11
C VAL A 28 10.34 7.83 -22.50
N LEU A 29 9.77 6.69 -22.14
CA LEU A 29 10.31 5.37 -22.45
C LEU A 29 10.26 5.07 -23.94
N ARG A 30 9.18 5.45 -24.63
CA ARG A 30 9.10 5.34 -26.10
C ARG A 30 10.25 6.10 -26.78
N ALA A 31 10.43 7.37 -26.40
CA ALA A 31 11.51 8.19 -26.94
C ALA A 31 12.92 7.67 -26.56
N THR A 32 13.06 7.06 -25.38
CA THR A 32 14.32 6.42 -24.96
C THR A 32 14.62 5.18 -25.82
N ALA A 33 13.61 4.36 -26.12
CA ALA A 33 13.74 3.21 -27.02
C ALA A 33 14.15 3.66 -28.43
N GLU A 34 13.54 4.72 -28.95
CA GLU A 34 13.87 5.30 -30.27
C GLU A 34 15.33 5.76 -30.35
N VAL A 35 15.85 6.42 -29.30
CA VAL A 35 17.26 6.81 -29.20
C VAL A 35 18.20 5.60 -29.24
N ALA A 36 17.75 4.46 -28.73
CA ALA A 36 18.51 3.22 -28.71
C ALA A 36 18.36 2.34 -29.96
N GLY A 37 17.47 2.71 -30.89
CA GLY A 37 17.08 1.81 -31.98
C GLY A 37 16.35 0.55 -31.48
N CYS A 38 15.66 0.66 -30.35
CA CYS A 38 14.90 -0.41 -29.71
C CYS A 38 13.40 -0.26 -29.95
N ARG A 39 12.65 -1.36 -29.80
CA ARG A 39 11.19 -1.37 -29.99
C ARG A 39 10.47 -0.81 -28.77
N GLU A 40 10.94 -1.20 -27.59
CA GLU A 40 10.31 -0.87 -26.33
C GLU A 40 11.38 -0.52 -25.28
N ALA A 41 10.98 0.19 -24.24
CA ALA A 41 11.80 0.43 -23.07
C ALA A 41 10.98 0.27 -21.78
N LEU A 42 11.69 -0.03 -20.70
CA LEU A 42 11.13 -0.24 -19.38
C LEU A 42 11.92 0.56 -18.36
N PHE A 43 11.19 1.14 -17.42
CA PHE A 43 11.71 1.71 -16.18
C PHE A 43 11.14 0.91 -15.02
N GLY A 44 11.99 0.47 -14.11
CA GLY A 44 11.57 -0.25 -12.92
C GLY A 44 12.32 0.17 -11.67
N THR A 45 11.69 -0.01 -10.52
CA THR A 45 12.31 0.11 -9.20
C THR A 45 12.14 -1.21 -8.46
N ILE A 46 13.25 -1.73 -7.94
CA ILE A 46 13.31 -2.98 -7.18
C ILE A 46 13.66 -2.62 -5.73
N LEU A 47 12.81 -3.05 -4.79
CA LEU A 47 13.05 -2.91 -3.36
C LEU A 47 12.57 -4.18 -2.63
N ASP A 48 13.46 -4.77 -1.82
CA ASP A 48 13.18 -5.98 -1.04
C ASP A 48 12.59 -7.16 -1.84
N GLY A 49 12.99 -7.29 -3.11
CA GLY A 49 12.52 -8.35 -4.01
C GLY A 49 11.18 -8.05 -4.71
N GLU A 50 10.51 -6.95 -4.37
CA GLU A 50 9.36 -6.45 -5.12
C GLU A 50 9.83 -5.49 -6.23
N ALA A 51 9.38 -5.73 -7.46
CA ALA A 51 9.61 -4.85 -8.60
C ALA A 51 8.32 -4.08 -8.94
N ARG A 52 8.42 -2.77 -9.12
CA ARG A 52 7.41 -1.97 -9.81
C ARG A 52 7.99 -1.52 -11.13
N LEU A 53 7.22 -1.66 -12.20
CA LEU A 53 7.67 -1.38 -13.54
C LEU A 53 6.63 -0.56 -14.30
N THR A 54 7.13 0.23 -15.25
CA THR A 54 6.34 0.90 -16.27
C THR A 54 7.09 0.80 -17.60
N ALA A 55 6.36 0.72 -18.69
CA ALA A 55 6.91 0.50 -20.01
C ALA A 55 6.43 1.54 -21.04
N SER A 56 7.10 1.57 -22.19
CA SER A 56 6.68 2.35 -23.36
C SER A 56 5.35 1.92 -23.98
N SER A 57 4.81 0.76 -23.60
CA SER A 57 3.47 0.31 -23.96
C SER A 57 2.88 -0.62 -22.90
N ALA A 58 1.55 -0.63 -22.79
CA ALA A 58 0.84 -1.55 -21.91
C ALA A 58 1.06 -3.03 -22.28
N ALA A 59 1.23 -3.34 -23.58
CA ALA A 59 1.52 -4.69 -24.04
C ALA A 59 2.87 -5.17 -23.49
N PHE A 60 3.92 -4.35 -23.63
CA PHE A 60 5.25 -4.68 -23.11
C PHE A 60 5.27 -4.73 -21.58
N GLU A 61 4.55 -3.82 -20.91
CA GLU A 61 4.39 -3.85 -19.47
C GLU A 61 3.78 -5.18 -18.98
N ASN A 62 2.71 -5.64 -19.65
CA ASN A 62 2.05 -6.90 -19.32
C ASN A 62 2.95 -8.11 -19.57
N THR A 63 3.70 -8.13 -20.68
CA THR A 63 4.68 -9.19 -20.96
C THR A 63 5.74 -9.26 -19.87
N TYR A 64 6.31 -8.13 -19.47
CA TYR A 64 7.36 -8.10 -18.44
C TYR A 64 6.81 -8.40 -17.03
N ASN A 65 5.57 -8.01 -16.74
CA ASN A 65 4.89 -8.44 -15.51
C ASN A 65 4.73 -9.97 -15.46
N ASP A 66 4.32 -10.63 -16.56
CA ASP A 66 4.25 -12.11 -16.61
C ASP A 66 5.64 -12.75 -16.42
N ILE A 67 6.67 -12.18 -17.05
CA ILE A 67 8.07 -12.61 -16.85
C ILE A 67 8.46 -12.51 -15.38
N MET A 68 8.20 -11.39 -14.72
CA MET A 68 8.57 -11.20 -13.31
C MET A 68 7.76 -12.08 -12.35
N LEU A 69 6.53 -12.44 -12.71
CA LEU A 69 5.71 -13.38 -11.93
C LEU A 69 6.23 -14.82 -12.04
N ARG A 70 6.65 -15.25 -13.23
CA ARG A 70 7.17 -16.61 -13.47
C ARG A 70 8.63 -16.77 -13.07
N LEU A 71 9.44 -15.73 -13.29
CA LEU A 71 10.86 -15.65 -13.01
C LEU A 71 11.16 -14.36 -12.23
N PRO A 72 10.86 -14.33 -10.91
CA PRO A 72 11.16 -13.18 -10.08
C PRO A 72 12.66 -12.94 -9.94
N VAL A 73 13.05 -11.72 -9.57
CA VAL A 73 14.46 -11.26 -9.51
C VAL A 73 15.42 -12.27 -8.84
N PRO A 74 15.10 -12.93 -7.71
CA PRO A 74 16.02 -13.87 -7.06
C PRO A 74 16.38 -15.12 -7.89
N VAL A 75 15.62 -15.45 -8.94
CA VAL A 75 15.88 -16.60 -9.82
C VAL A 75 16.08 -16.19 -11.30
N ASN A 76 15.84 -14.93 -11.64
CA ASN A 76 16.01 -14.40 -12.98
C ASN A 76 17.47 -14.10 -13.28
N GLN A 77 18.13 -14.97 -14.06
CA GLN A 77 19.57 -14.85 -14.34
C GLN A 77 19.94 -13.53 -15.00
N ARG A 78 19.12 -13.01 -15.92
CA ARG A 78 19.39 -11.75 -16.62
C ARG A 78 19.40 -10.57 -15.66
N SER A 79 18.44 -10.54 -14.73
CA SER A 79 18.38 -9.54 -13.66
C SER A 79 19.54 -9.67 -12.68
N LEU A 80 19.85 -10.89 -12.23
CA LEU A 80 20.96 -11.15 -11.30
C LEU A 80 22.30 -10.73 -11.89
N ARG A 81 22.58 -11.07 -13.15
CA ARG A 81 23.84 -10.72 -13.82
C ARG A 81 23.97 -9.21 -14.05
N LEU A 82 22.88 -8.53 -14.45
CA LEU A 82 22.84 -7.07 -14.54
C LEU A 82 23.21 -6.42 -13.20
N LEU A 83 22.59 -6.86 -12.10
CA LEU A 83 22.85 -6.34 -10.76
C LEU A 83 24.27 -6.66 -10.28
N ALA A 84 24.78 -7.86 -10.58
CA ALA A 84 26.12 -8.31 -10.19
C ALA A 84 27.24 -7.60 -10.94
N CYS A 85 27.00 -7.17 -12.18
CA CYS A 85 27.99 -6.47 -13.02
C CYS A 85 28.47 -5.15 -12.38
N ARG A 86 27.61 -4.48 -11.61
CA ARG A 86 27.90 -3.19 -10.93
C ARG A 86 28.50 -2.13 -11.88
N HIS A 87 28.15 -2.19 -13.16
CA HIS A 87 28.65 -1.27 -14.17
C HIS A 87 27.94 0.09 -14.08
N ALA A 88 28.71 1.17 -14.14
CA ALA A 88 28.20 2.55 -14.07
C ALA A 88 27.73 3.07 -15.44
N GLY A 89 27.00 2.25 -16.19
CA GLY A 89 26.56 2.50 -17.55
C GLY A 89 25.51 1.49 -18.01
N PHE A 90 25.05 1.63 -19.24
CA PHE A 90 24.30 0.61 -19.95
C PHE A 90 25.25 -0.49 -20.42
N ILE A 91 24.83 -1.73 -20.24
CA ILE A 91 25.46 -2.96 -20.76
C ILE A 91 24.46 -3.69 -21.63
N THR A 92 24.93 -4.55 -22.52
CA THR A 92 24.08 -5.42 -23.34
C THR A 92 24.05 -6.84 -22.80
N ASP A 93 23.15 -7.67 -23.32
CA ASP A 93 23.08 -9.08 -22.93
C ASP A 93 24.39 -9.82 -23.19
N THR A 94 25.09 -9.49 -24.28
CA THR A 94 26.36 -10.13 -24.63
C THR A 94 27.52 -9.75 -23.71
N ASP A 95 27.38 -8.68 -22.93
CA ASP A 95 28.37 -8.32 -21.91
C ASP A 95 28.32 -9.26 -20.71
N VAL A 96 27.18 -9.94 -20.51
CA VAL A 96 26.92 -10.77 -19.32
C VAL A 96 26.47 -12.20 -19.65
N PHE A 97 26.18 -12.52 -20.91
CA PHE A 97 25.89 -13.87 -21.39
C PHE A 97 26.71 -14.20 -22.63
N THR A 98 27.14 -15.45 -22.71
CA THR A 98 27.64 -16.05 -23.95
C THR A 98 26.47 -16.53 -24.83
N ALA A 99 26.74 -16.74 -26.13
CA ALA A 99 25.73 -17.26 -27.04
C ALA A 99 25.20 -18.65 -26.62
N ASP A 100 26.07 -19.52 -26.10
CA ASP A 100 25.69 -20.87 -25.64
C ASP A 100 24.78 -20.81 -24.40
N GLU A 101 25.03 -19.85 -23.49
CA GLU A 101 24.15 -19.61 -22.35
C GLU A 101 22.79 -19.08 -22.79
N ILE A 102 22.75 -18.10 -23.71
CA ILE A 102 21.47 -17.59 -24.26
C ILE A 102 20.67 -18.71 -24.94
N ALA A 103 21.34 -19.62 -25.65
CA ALA A 103 20.71 -20.74 -26.35
C ALA A 103 20.03 -21.75 -25.41
N THR A 104 20.38 -21.76 -24.11
CA THR A 104 19.85 -22.71 -23.12
C THR A 104 19.09 -22.06 -21.97
N GLU A 105 19.19 -20.73 -21.80
CA GLU A 105 18.54 -19.99 -20.73
C GLU A 105 17.01 -19.88 -20.95
N PRO A 106 16.17 -20.41 -20.03
CA PRO A 106 14.72 -20.43 -20.19
C PRO A 106 14.08 -19.06 -20.41
N LEU A 107 14.60 -18.01 -19.76
CA LEU A 107 14.11 -16.65 -19.95
C LEU A 107 14.14 -16.22 -21.43
N TYR A 108 15.21 -16.56 -22.16
CA TYR A 108 15.33 -16.21 -23.57
C TYR A 108 14.46 -17.13 -24.43
N GLN A 109 14.63 -18.45 -24.27
CA GLN A 109 14.05 -19.44 -25.18
C GLN A 109 12.53 -19.58 -25.04
N GLU A 110 12.00 -19.47 -23.81
CA GLU A 110 10.58 -19.74 -23.54
C GLU A 110 9.75 -18.46 -23.42
N MET A 111 10.37 -17.29 -23.22
CA MET A 111 9.64 -16.06 -22.90
C MET A 111 9.99 -14.88 -23.82
N LEU A 112 11.26 -14.43 -23.85
CA LEU A 112 11.65 -13.24 -24.60
C LEU A 112 11.56 -13.45 -26.12
N ILE A 113 12.23 -14.49 -26.64
CA ILE A 113 12.29 -14.76 -28.08
C ILE A 113 10.88 -15.05 -28.66
N PRO A 114 10.05 -15.92 -28.05
CA PRO A 114 8.67 -16.13 -28.54
C PRO A 114 7.79 -14.88 -28.51
N SER A 115 8.11 -13.92 -27.65
CA SER A 115 7.41 -12.63 -27.55
C SER A 115 7.96 -11.56 -28.48
N GLY A 116 8.96 -11.88 -29.32
CA GLY A 116 9.59 -10.96 -30.28
C GLY A 116 10.66 -10.05 -29.69
N TYR A 117 11.25 -10.44 -28.55
CA TYR A 117 12.31 -9.73 -27.83
C TYR A 117 13.55 -10.63 -27.67
N GLY A 118 14.53 -10.21 -26.86
CA GLY A 118 15.68 -11.04 -26.49
C GLY A 118 17.03 -10.38 -26.74
N SER A 119 17.06 -9.11 -27.15
CA SER A 119 18.28 -8.31 -27.19
C SER A 119 17.99 -6.94 -26.56
N ALA A 120 18.76 -6.58 -25.53
CA ALA A 120 18.59 -5.33 -24.83
C ALA A 120 19.91 -4.65 -24.48
N ALA A 121 19.78 -3.35 -24.19
CA ALA A 121 20.72 -2.60 -23.39
C ALA A 121 20.05 -2.21 -22.06
N ALA A 122 20.69 -2.47 -20.94
CA ALA A 122 20.14 -2.22 -19.61
C ALA A 122 21.16 -1.58 -18.67
N THR A 123 20.68 -0.81 -17.70
CA THR A 123 21.48 -0.31 -16.59
C THR A 123 20.77 -0.51 -15.26
N ALA A 124 21.58 -0.73 -14.22
CA ALA A 124 21.13 -0.71 -12.83
C ALA A 124 21.76 0.50 -12.11
N ILE A 125 20.95 1.18 -11.31
CA ILE A 125 21.35 2.34 -10.51
C ILE A 125 20.93 2.08 -9.07
N THR A 126 21.90 1.79 -8.21
CA THR A 126 21.67 1.66 -6.77
C THR A 126 21.43 3.04 -6.15
N CYS A 127 20.28 3.23 -5.53
CA CYS A 127 19.94 4.46 -4.84
C CYS A 127 20.42 4.45 -3.38
N PRO A 128 20.72 5.61 -2.78
CA PRO A 128 21.07 5.68 -1.36
C PRO A 128 20.00 5.13 -0.41
N SER A 129 18.74 5.11 -0.85
CA SER A 129 17.59 4.53 -0.13
C SER A 129 17.54 3.01 -0.14
N GLY A 130 18.45 2.34 -0.85
CA GLY A 130 18.57 0.87 -0.90
C GLY A 130 17.79 0.21 -2.04
N ASP A 131 16.89 0.94 -2.71
CA ASP A 131 16.24 0.49 -3.94
C ASP A 131 17.18 0.57 -5.14
N VAL A 132 16.89 -0.25 -6.15
CA VAL A 132 17.61 -0.26 -7.42
C VAL A 132 16.68 0.15 -8.54
N ILE A 133 17.07 1.20 -9.26
CA ILE A 133 16.41 1.59 -10.50
C ILE A 133 17.01 0.76 -11.64
N VAL A 134 16.14 0.21 -12.47
CA VAL A 134 16.51 -0.48 -13.71
C VAL A 134 15.90 0.28 -14.88
N VAL A 135 16.71 0.58 -15.88
CA VAL A 135 16.25 1.08 -17.17
C VAL A 135 16.78 0.13 -18.23
N HIS A 136 15.91 -0.38 -19.10
CA HIS A 136 16.36 -1.15 -20.26
C HIS A 136 15.59 -0.75 -21.51
N CYS A 137 16.23 -0.94 -22.67
CA CYS A 137 15.62 -0.83 -23.99
C CYS A 137 15.76 -2.20 -24.67
N GLU A 138 14.66 -2.72 -25.22
CA GLU A 138 14.55 -4.08 -25.73
C GLU A 138 14.20 -4.06 -27.23
N ARG A 139 14.83 -4.96 -27.99
CA ARG A 139 14.59 -5.22 -29.40
C ARG A 139 14.53 -6.72 -29.69
N GLY A 140 14.20 -7.08 -30.92
CA GLY A 140 14.15 -8.47 -31.36
C GLY A 140 15.51 -9.15 -31.23
N PHE A 141 15.51 -10.43 -30.86
CA PHE A 141 16.74 -11.22 -30.80
C PHE A 141 17.44 -11.33 -32.17
N ASP A 142 16.66 -11.39 -33.24
CA ASP A 142 17.12 -11.42 -34.64
C ASP A 142 17.74 -10.10 -35.11
N GLU A 143 17.51 -9.00 -34.40
CA GLU A 143 18.11 -7.69 -34.68
C GLU A 143 19.53 -7.57 -34.10
N GLY A 144 20.02 -8.58 -33.38
CA GLY A 144 21.37 -8.60 -32.81
C GLY A 144 21.56 -7.62 -31.66
N THR A 145 22.81 -7.42 -31.23
CA THR A 145 23.18 -6.62 -30.05
C THR A 145 23.14 -5.11 -30.31
N VAL A 146 22.57 -4.35 -29.36
CA VAL A 146 22.49 -2.88 -29.41
C VAL A 146 23.86 -2.25 -29.69
N GLU A 147 23.87 -1.29 -30.61
CA GLU A 147 25.10 -0.71 -31.15
C GLU A 147 25.83 0.13 -30.10
N PRO A 148 27.18 0.18 -30.12
CA PRO A 148 27.95 0.98 -29.16
C PRO A 148 27.58 2.47 -29.13
N GLU A 149 27.18 3.05 -30.27
CA GLU A 149 26.73 4.45 -30.36
C GLU A 149 25.38 4.69 -29.67
N ALA A 150 24.46 3.73 -29.78
CA ALA A 150 23.18 3.74 -29.06
C ALA A 150 23.42 3.60 -27.55
N VAL A 151 24.31 2.68 -27.13
CA VAL A 151 24.73 2.53 -25.73
C VAL A 151 25.36 3.82 -25.20
N ALA A 152 26.21 4.49 -25.99
CA ALA A 152 26.80 5.78 -25.62
C ALA A 152 25.74 6.87 -25.43
N SER A 153 24.67 6.86 -26.23
CA SER A 153 23.54 7.79 -26.09
C SER A 153 22.71 7.51 -24.84
N LEU A 154 22.41 6.25 -24.55
CA LEU A 154 21.75 5.85 -23.31
C LEU A 154 22.58 6.22 -22.06
N ASN A 155 23.91 6.10 -22.14
CA ASN A 155 24.80 6.51 -21.07
C ASN A 155 24.73 8.01 -20.75
N ARG A 156 24.44 8.87 -21.73
CA ARG A 156 24.19 10.30 -21.47
C ARG A 156 22.88 10.55 -20.73
N LEU A 157 21.85 9.73 -20.97
CA LEU A 157 20.56 9.79 -20.28
C LEU A 157 20.59 9.19 -18.87
N ARG A 158 21.45 8.18 -18.62
CA ARG A 158 21.58 7.48 -17.34
C ARG A 158 21.60 8.38 -16.09
N PRO A 159 22.44 9.44 -15.99
CA PRO A 159 22.45 10.32 -14.81
C PRO A 159 21.15 11.11 -14.63
N HIS A 160 20.35 11.29 -15.67
CA HIS A 160 19.05 11.95 -15.58
C HIS A 160 18.00 11.01 -14.98
N PHE A 161 17.95 9.75 -15.41
CA PHE A 161 17.11 8.73 -14.76
C PHE A 161 17.44 8.56 -13.27
N ALA A 162 18.73 8.53 -12.92
CA ALA A 162 19.17 8.45 -11.52
C ALA A 162 18.64 9.63 -10.67
N ARG A 163 18.81 10.87 -11.18
CA ARG A 163 18.36 12.08 -10.48
C ARG A 163 16.84 12.18 -10.41
N ALA A 164 16.16 11.84 -11.49
CA ALA A 164 14.71 11.84 -11.58
C ALA A 164 14.11 10.83 -10.58
N GLY A 165 14.68 9.62 -10.48
CA GLY A 165 14.23 8.64 -9.51
C GLY A 165 14.44 9.05 -8.07
N LEU A 166 15.59 9.67 -7.74
CA LEU A 166 15.83 10.24 -6.41
C LEU A 166 14.81 11.34 -6.05
N LEU A 167 14.50 12.22 -7.01
CA LEU A 167 13.53 13.29 -6.84
C LEU A 167 12.12 12.71 -6.57
N ALA A 168 11.68 11.81 -7.42
CA ALA A 168 10.38 11.16 -7.32
C ALA A 168 10.24 10.39 -5.99
N ARG A 169 11.28 9.68 -5.57
CA ARG A 169 11.31 8.96 -4.28
C ARG A 169 11.11 9.91 -3.09
N ARG A 170 11.82 11.05 -3.10
CA ARG A 170 11.70 12.06 -2.04
C ARG A 170 10.31 12.67 -2.00
N LEU A 171 9.75 13.01 -3.16
CA LEU A 171 8.39 13.53 -3.27
C LEU A 171 7.35 12.50 -2.78
N GLY A 172 7.53 11.22 -3.12
CA GLY A 172 6.70 10.13 -2.65
C GLY A 172 6.69 10.00 -1.12
N LEU A 173 7.85 10.15 -0.47
CA LEU A 173 7.94 10.17 1.00
C LEU A 173 7.18 11.36 1.62
N GLU A 174 7.30 12.55 1.04
CA GLU A 174 6.54 13.71 1.54
C GLU A 174 5.03 13.53 1.34
N ARG A 175 4.58 12.94 0.22
CA ARG A 175 3.18 12.56 0.00
C ARG A 175 2.68 11.56 1.05
N ALA A 176 3.50 10.54 1.37
CA ALA A 176 3.17 9.56 2.40
C ALA A 176 3.03 10.21 3.80
N ARG A 177 3.93 11.15 4.13
CA ARG A 177 3.83 11.93 5.39
C ARG A 177 2.59 12.80 5.43
N ALA A 178 2.29 13.52 4.35
CA ALA A 178 1.09 14.35 4.26
C ALA A 178 -0.19 13.52 4.43
N ALA A 179 -0.24 12.31 3.85
CA ALA A 179 -1.37 11.40 4.04
C ALA A 179 -1.52 10.95 5.51
N ALA A 180 -0.42 10.58 6.18
CA ALA A 180 -0.45 10.22 7.60
C ALA A 180 -0.90 11.40 8.49
N GLN A 181 -0.42 12.61 8.21
CA GLN A 181 -0.84 13.84 8.90
C GLN A 181 -2.32 14.16 8.68
N ALA A 182 -2.84 13.97 7.47
CA ALA A 182 -4.26 14.16 7.19
C ALA A 182 -5.14 13.21 8.01
N LEU A 183 -4.72 11.94 8.17
CA LEU A 183 -5.39 10.99 9.06
C LEU A 183 -5.37 11.45 10.52
N GLU A 184 -4.26 12.04 10.97
CA GLU A 184 -4.12 12.57 12.32
C GLU A 184 -5.06 13.75 12.58
N MET A 185 -5.19 14.67 11.62
CA MET A 185 -6.15 15.78 11.69
C MET A 185 -7.61 15.30 11.78
N MET A 186 -7.91 14.11 11.24
CA MET A 186 -9.21 13.45 11.37
C MET A 186 -9.36 12.63 12.67
N GLY A 187 -8.35 12.61 13.53
CA GLY A 187 -8.35 11.81 14.77
C GLY A 187 -8.19 10.31 14.53
N LEU A 188 -7.66 9.91 13.37
CA LEU A 188 -7.53 8.50 12.97
C LEU A 188 -6.08 8.02 13.14
N PRO A 189 -5.81 7.03 14.01
CA PRO A 189 -4.53 6.31 14.01
C PRO A 189 -4.27 5.67 12.64
N GLY A 190 -3.17 6.03 11.99
CA GLY A 190 -2.89 5.49 10.66
C GLY A 190 -1.44 5.55 10.20
N ALA A 191 -1.17 4.78 9.15
CA ALA A 191 0.12 4.71 8.47
C ALA A 191 -0.04 4.47 6.97
N VAL A 192 0.96 4.93 6.23
CA VAL A 192 1.20 4.56 4.83
C VAL A 192 2.23 3.44 4.81
N LEU A 193 1.85 2.31 4.20
CA LEU A 193 2.66 1.12 4.11
C LEU A 193 3.24 0.97 2.70
N GLY A 194 4.50 0.58 2.61
CA GLY A 194 5.22 0.27 1.38
C GLY A 194 5.18 -1.22 1.02
N PRO A 195 6.11 -1.67 0.15
CA PRO A 195 6.32 -3.08 -0.19
C PRO A 195 6.50 -3.93 1.07
N GLY A 196 5.98 -5.16 1.08
CA GLY A 196 6.04 -6.05 2.24
C GLY A 196 5.35 -5.58 3.54
N GLY A 197 4.71 -4.41 3.55
CA GLY A 197 4.03 -3.86 4.73
C GLY A 197 4.93 -3.00 5.63
N ARG A 198 6.07 -2.52 5.13
CA ARG A 198 6.95 -1.58 5.86
C ARG A 198 6.29 -0.23 6.04
N ILE A 199 6.52 0.42 7.18
CA ILE A 199 6.01 1.77 7.40
C ILE A 199 6.84 2.77 6.58
N LEU A 200 6.20 3.45 5.63
CA LEU A 200 6.78 4.61 4.95
C LEU A 200 6.58 5.88 5.79
N SER A 201 5.41 6.00 6.42
CA SER A 201 5.09 7.05 7.38
C SER A 201 3.93 6.61 8.28
N SER A 202 3.97 6.99 9.55
CA SER A 202 2.88 6.83 10.52
C SER A 202 2.63 8.13 11.25
N ASN A 203 1.40 8.31 11.74
CA ASN A 203 1.08 9.44 12.62
C ASN A 203 1.27 9.11 14.10
N SER A 204 1.24 10.14 14.95
CA SER A 204 1.48 9.98 16.39
C SER A 204 0.44 9.09 17.07
N LEU A 205 -0.80 9.11 16.57
CA LEU A 205 -1.92 8.31 17.06
C LEU A 205 -1.68 6.81 16.84
N LEU A 206 -1.12 6.40 15.70
CA LEU A 206 -0.74 5.00 15.48
C LEU A 206 0.48 4.63 16.35
N SER A 207 1.47 5.52 16.45
CA SER A 207 2.64 5.30 17.29
C SER A 207 2.26 5.10 18.76
N ALA A 208 1.21 5.77 19.26
CA ALA A 208 0.69 5.58 20.62
C ALA A 208 0.09 4.18 20.86
N LEU A 209 -0.26 3.45 19.80
CA LEU A 209 -0.73 2.05 19.87
C LEU A 209 0.44 1.04 19.89
N MET A 210 1.69 1.50 19.79
CA MET A 210 2.88 0.67 19.90
C MET A 210 3.46 0.73 21.33
N PRO A 211 3.97 -0.38 21.90
CA PRO A 211 4.04 -1.71 21.32
C PRO A 211 2.80 -2.60 21.62
N ALA A 212 1.76 -2.04 22.26
CA ALA A 212 0.64 -2.81 22.81
C ALA A 212 -0.21 -3.52 21.74
N VAL A 213 -0.47 -2.85 20.62
CA VAL A 213 -1.29 -3.36 19.50
C VAL A 213 -0.41 -3.68 18.29
N PHE A 214 0.52 -2.78 17.98
CA PHE A 214 1.39 -2.88 16.80
C PHE A 214 2.87 -2.97 17.20
N ARG A 215 3.68 -3.55 16.32
CA ARG A 215 5.13 -3.59 16.42
C ARG A 215 5.73 -3.14 15.11
N ASP A 216 6.51 -2.07 15.15
CA ASP A 216 7.37 -1.70 14.02
C ASP A 216 8.55 -2.68 13.96
N ARG A 217 8.54 -3.61 13.00
CA ARG A 217 9.63 -4.56 12.76
C ARG A 217 10.41 -4.11 11.53
N PRO A 218 11.72 -4.40 11.45
CA PRO A 218 12.54 -4.01 10.28
C PRO A 218 11.95 -4.45 8.93
N ALA A 219 11.26 -5.59 8.90
CA ALA A 219 10.69 -6.15 7.67
C ALA A 219 9.27 -5.65 7.36
N ARG A 220 8.45 -5.34 8.36
CA ARG A 220 7.03 -4.97 8.20
C ARG A 220 6.44 -4.40 9.50
N LEU A 221 5.32 -3.67 9.39
CA LEU A 221 4.42 -3.46 10.50
C LEU A 221 3.79 -4.79 10.92
N GLY A 222 3.97 -5.17 12.18
CA GLY A 222 3.33 -6.34 12.77
C GLY A 222 2.20 -5.97 13.72
N ILE A 223 1.25 -6.89 13.89
CA ILE A 223 0.22 -6.84 14.94
C ILE A 223 0.64 -7.79 16.08
N VAL A 224 0.38 -7.41 17.33
CA VAL A 224 0.70 -8.24 18.51
C VAL A 224 -0.15 -9.51 18.57
N ASP A 225 -1.44 -9.38 18.26
CA ASP A 225 -2.32 -10.54 18.09
C ASP A 225 -1.90 -11.38 16.87
N ALA A 226 -1.59 -12.66 17.10
CA ALA A 226 -1.00 -13.52 16.08
C ALA A 226 -1.98 -13.87 14.95
N ALA A 227 -3.29 -13.91 15.21
CA ALA A 227 -4.27 -14.18 14.17
C ALA A 227 -4.43 -12.96 13.25
N ALA A 228 -4.55 -11.77 13.84
CA ALA A 228 -4.59 -10.51 13.11
C ALA A 228 -3.29 -10.25 12.32
N ASP A 229 -2.11 -10.58 12.87
CA ASP A 229 -0.82 -10.43 12.17
C ASP A 229 -0.77 -11.28 10.89
N ARG A 230 -1.24 -12.53 10.95
CA ARG A 230 -1.32 -13.42 9.76
C ARG A 230 -2.31 -12.89 8.72
N MET A 231 -3.42 -12.31 9.16
CA MET A 231 -4.38 -11.67 8.25
C MET A 231 -3.77 -10.45 7.55
N LEU A 232 -3.00 -9.63 8.28
CA LEU A 232 -2.29 -8.48 7.71
C LEU A 232 -1.24 -8.94 6.70
N GLU A 233 -0.44 -9.95 7.03
CA GLU A 233 0.58 -10.53 6.16
C GLU A 233 -0.04 -11.08 4.87
N THR A 234 -1.14 -11.84 4.97
CA THR A 234 -1.88 -12.36 3.81
C THR A 234 -2.46 -11.23 2.97
N ALA A 235 -3.01 -10.19 3.60
CA ALA A 235 -3.57 -9.05 2.90
C ALA A 235 -2.48 -8.27 2.14
N MET A 236 -1.33 -8.01 2.76
CA MET A 236 -0.20 -7.35 2.11
C MET A 236 0.37 -8.18 0.95
N ALA A 237 0.51 -9.49 1.11
CA ALA A 237 0.94 -10.38 0.04
C ALA A 237 0.00 -10.32 -1.16
N ALA A 238 -1.32 -10.30 -0.95
CA ALA A 238 -2.28 -10.17 -2.05
C ALA A 238 -2.13 -8.84 -2.82
N LEU A 239 -1.72 -7.75 -2.16
CA LEU A 239 -1.47 -6.45 -2.82
C LEU A 239 -0.24 -6.45 -3.73
N ALA A 240 0.72 -7.35 -3.50
CA ALA A 240 1.88 -7.53 -4.36
C ALA A 240 1.48 -8.20 -5.69
N TYR A 241 0.57 -9.17 -5.66
CA TYR A 241 0.22 -9.99 -6.83
C TYR A 241 -1.03 -9.53 -7.61
N GLN A 242 -2.00 -8.88 -6.97
CA GLN A 242 -3.32 -8.56 -7.57
C GLN A 242 -3.67 -7.07 -7.39
N ALA A 243 -2.76 -6.19 -7.80
CA ALA A 243 -2.82 -4.74 -7.60
C ALA A 243 -4.10 -4.04 -8.10
N HIS A 244 -4.78 -4.60 -9.10
CA HIS A 244 -5.87 -3.93 -9.81
C HIS A 244 -7.27 -4.20 -9.22
N ASP A 245 -7.44 -5.23 -8.38
CA ASP A 245 -8.77 -5.67 -7.89
C ASP A 245 -8.81 -5.96 -6.38
N ALA A 246 -7.79 -5.49 -5.66
CA ALA A 246 -7.72 -5.67 -4.22
C ALA A 246 -8.77 -4.81 -3.50
N ALA A 247 -9.74 -5.46 -2.85
CA ALA A 247 -10.71 -4.78 -2.00
C ALA A 247 -10.12 -4.41 -0.63
N VAL A 248 -10.67 -3.37 0.00
CA VAL A 248 -10.37 -3.00 1.39
C VAL A 248 -10.51 -4.22 2.30
N ARG A 249 -9.51 -4.47 3.14
CA ARG A 249 -9.53 -5.54 4.13
C ARG A 249 -9.75 -4.97 5.52
N SER A 250 -10.66 -5.57 6.27
CA SER A 250 -10.90 -5.22 7.68
C SER A 250 -10.42 -6.37 8.55
N ILE A 251 -9.54 -6.06 9.50
CA ILE A 251 -8.91 -7.02 10.41
C ILE A 251 -9.32 -6.63 11.83
N ALA A 252 -10.04 -7.52 12.51
CA ALA A 252 -10.44 -7.31 13.90
C ALA A 252 -9.30 -7.71 14.83
N ILE A 253 -8.95 -6.83 15.77
CA ILE A 253 -8.02 -7.08 16.87
C ILE A 253 -8.85 -7.15 18.16
N PRO A 254 -8.83 -8.30 18.87
CA PRO A 254 -9.53 -8.42 20.15
C PRO A 254 -9.05 -7.40 21.19
N ALA A 255 -9.85 -7.18 22.23
CA ALA A 255 -9.41 -6.38 23.38
C ALA A 255 -8.21 -7.06 24.06
N GLY A 256 -7.22 -6.27 24.47
CA GLY A 256 -6.01 -6.73 25.14
C GLY A 256 -5.71 -5.94 26.41
N GLN A 257 -4.61 -6.26 27.08
CA GLN A 257 -4.18 -5.44 28.21
C GLN A 257 -3.73 -4.06 27.71
N GLY A 258 -4.46 -3.02 28.12
CA GLY A 258 -4.13 -1.63 27.80
C GLY A 258 -4.73 -1.09 26.50
N HIS A 259 -5.59 -1.83 25.80
CA HIS A 259 -6.32 -1.30 24.64
C HIS A 259 -7.71 -1.93 24.45
N PRO A 260 -8.71 -1.15 23.96
CA PRO A 260 -10.01 -1.69 23.56
C PRO A 260 -9.88 -2.60 22.33
N PRO A 261 -10.95 -3.30 21.92
CA PRO A 261 -10.96 -3.96 20.61
C PRO A 261 -10.76 -2.92 19.51
N ILE A 262 -10.03 -3.26 18.46
CA ILE A 262 -9.68 -2.35 17.36
C ILE A 262 -10.04 -3.01 16.04
N VAL A 263 -10.54 -2.23 15.08
CA VAL A 263 -10.68 -2.66 13.68
C VAL A 263 -9.62 -1.94 12.86
N VAL A 264 -8.81 -2.72 12.15
CA VAL A 264 -7.81 -2.22 11.20
C VAL A 264 -8.38 -2.30 9.80
N HIS A 265 -8.46 -1.17 9.12
CA HIS A 265 -8.77 -1.09 7.70
C HIS A 265 -7.50 -0.92 6.90
N LEU A 266 -7.26 -1.85 5.97
CA LEU A 266 -6.18 -1.80 5.00
C LEU A 266 -6.78 -1.45 3.64
N SER A 267 -6.56 -0.21 3.19
CA SER A 267 -7.02 0.28 1.91
C SER A 267 -5.86 0.28 0.91
N PRO A 268 -5.94 -0.50 -0.19
CA PRO A 268 -4.87 -0.50 -1.17
C PRO A 268 -4.73 0.84 -1.86
N VAL A 269 -3.48 1.21 -2.16
CA VAL A 269 -3.20 2.33 -3.05
C VAL A 269 -3.28 1.81 -4.47
N THR A 270 -4.31 2.25 -5.22
CA THR A 270 -4.58 1.85 -6.60
C THR A 270 -4.44 3.02 -7.57
N GLY A 271 -4.34 2.72 -8.86
CA GLY A 271 -4.31 3.72 -9.93
C GLY A 271 -3.14 4.69 -9.81
N ARG A 272 -3.40 5.99 -10.05
CA ARG A 272 -2.39 7.06 -10.14
C ARG A 272 -1.55 7.27 -8.87
N ALA A 273 -2.07 6.85 -7.71
CA ALA A 273 -1.32 6.93 -6.46
C ALA A 273 -0.31 5.76 -6.30
N ARG A 274 -0.42 4.71 -7.12
CA ARG A 274 0.49 3.55 -7.17
C ARG A 274 1.61 3.81 -8.17
N ASP A 275 2.39 4.84 -7.88
CA ASP A 275 3.54 5.24 -8.69
C ASP A 275 4.78 4.35 -8.42
N VAL A 276 5.65 4.22 -9.42
CA VAL A 276 6.88 3.41 -9.41
C VAL A 276 7.85 3.89 -8.32
N PHE A 277 7.85 5.19 -8.01
CA PHE A 277 8.78 5.79 -7.03
C PHE A 277 8.20 5.96 -5.63
N THR A 278 6.90 6.18 -5.53
CA THR A 278 6.27 6.39 -4.22
C THR A 278 6.26 5.10 -3.40
N LEU A 279 6.27 3.94 -4.06
CA LEU A 279 6.29 2.59 -3.46
C LEU A 279 5.20 2.34 -2.40
N ALA A 280 4.25 3.26 -2.18
CA ALA A 280 3.12 3.06 -1.29
C ALA A 280 2.24 1.94 -1.83
N SER A 281 1.94 0.96 -0.98
CA SER A 281 1.13 -0.21 -1.29
C SER A 281 -0.24 -0.13 -0.64
N ALA A 282 -0.34 0.44 0.57
CA ALA A 282 -1.59 0.56 1.30
C ALA A 282 -1.61 1.72 2.30
N ILE A 283 -2.81 2.17 2.64
CA ILE A 283 -3.10 3.02 3.79
C ILE A 283 -3.74 2.14 4.86
N LEU A 284 -3.17 2.14 6.06
CA LEU A 284 -3.70 1.48 7.23
C LEU A 284 -4.35 2.50 8.16
N VAL A 285 -5.57 2.23 8.59
CA VAL A 285 -6.30 3.00 9.61
C VAL A 285 -6.73 2.06 10.72
N ALA A 286 -6.45 2.39 11.97
CA ALA A 286 -6.83 1.61 13.13
C ALA A 286 -7.86 2.36 13.97
N THR A 287 -9.07 1.81 14.07
CA THR A 287 -10.19 2.44 14.79
C THR A 287 -10.49 1.66 16.07
N PRO A 288 -10.24 2.24 17.26
CA PRO A 288 -10.72 1.70 18.52
C PRO A 288 -12.24 1.57 18.51
N VAL A 289 -12.74 0.36 18.73
CA VAL A 289 -14.15 0.10 18.98
C VAL A 289 -14.39 0.37 20.46
N LEU A 290 -14.58 1.65 20.79
CA LEU A 290 -14.98 2.03 22.13
C LEU A 290 -16.41 1.50 22.37
N PRO A 291 -16.68 0.83 23.52
CA PRO A 291 -18.04 0.64 23.95
C PRO A 291 -18.68 2.04 24.00
N HIS A 292 -19.76 2.22 23.23
CA HIS A 292 -20.42 3.51 23.08
C HIS A 292 -20.63 4.15 24.44
N ARG A 293 -20.37 5.47 24.55
CA ARG A 293 -20.66 6.24 25.75
C ARG A 293 -22.09 5.93 26.17
N VAL A 294 -22.24 5.18 27.27
CA VAL A 294 -23.52 4.95 27.89
C VAL A 294 -23.95 6.31 28.43
N LEU A 295 -25.11 6.82 27.99
CA LEU A 295 -25.70 8.02 28.56
C LEU A 295 -25.77 7.83 30.09
N GLY A 296 -25.28 8.81 30.85
CA GLY A 296 -25.44 8.80 32.30
C GLY A 296 -26.92 8.71 32.68
N ALA A 297 -27.25 8.04 33.77
CA ALA A 297 -28.64 7.86 34.21
C ALA A 297 -29.39 9.21 34.26
N ASP A 298 -28.75 10.27 34.75
CA ASP A 298 -29.32 11.62 34.86
C ASP A 298 -29.76 12.21 33.51
N LEU A 299 -29.02 11.94 32.42
CA LEU A 299 -29.38 12.40 31.08
C LEU A 299 -30.49 11.53 30.45
N ILE A 300 -30.51 10.24 30.78
CA ILE A 300 -31.60 9.32 30.40
C ILE A 300 -32.90 9.70 31.11
N GLU A 301 -32.83 10.13 32.38
CA GLU A 301 -33.98 10.63 33.15
C GLU A 301 -34.60 11.84 32.45
N GLY A 302 -33.80 12.84 32.11
CA GLY A 302 -34.28 14.09 31.50
C GLY A 302 -34.78 13.95 30.06
N LEU A 303 -34.29 12.97 29.29
CA LEU A 303 -34.70 12.78 27.89
C LEU A 303 -35.97 11.94 27.72
N PHE A 304 -36.29 11.07 28.69
CA PHE A 304 -37.33 10.05 28.54
C PHE A 304 -38.32 9.98 29.73
N ASP A 305 -38.29 10.98 30.62
CA ASP A 305 -39.12 11.04 31.84
C ASP A 305 -39.07 9.73 32.66
N LEU A 306 -37.87 9.14 32.71
CA LEU A 306 -37.61 7.91 33.46
C LEU A 306 -37.36 8.25 34.92
N THR A 307 -37.83 7.39 35.82
CA THR A 307 -37.46 7.48 37.23
C THR A 307 -36.00 7.08 37.42
N PRO A 308 -35.35 7.44 38.54
CA PRO A 308 -33.95 7.08 38.76
C PRO A 308 -33.65 5.58 38.74
N ALA A 309 -34.58 4.75 39.18
CA ALA A 309 -34.45 3.31 39.11
C ALA A 309 -34.57 2.78 37.66
N GLU A 310 -35.46 3.38 36.87
CA GLU A 310 -35.66 3.05 35.45
C GLU A 310 -34.45 3.45 34.61
N ALA A 311 -33.91 4.65 34.83
CA ALA A 311 -32.74 5.15 34.12
C ALA A 311 -31.47 4.34 34.45
N LYS A 312 -31.26 4.00 35.73
CA LYS A 312 -30.15 3.10 36.13
C LYS A 312 -30.24 1.73 35.45
N LEU A 313 -31.45 1.16 35.35
CA LEU A 313 -31.64 -0.09 34.63
C LEU A 313 -31.40 0.08 33.13
N ALA A 314 -31.96 1.13 32.51
CA ALA A 314 -31.81 1.41 31.09
C ALA A 314 -30.35 1.62 30.68
N ALA A 315 -29.56 2.34 31.48
CA ALA A 315 -28.12 2.52 31.29
C ALA A 315 -27.37 1.19 31.30
N MET A 316 -27.69 0.30 32.25
CA MET A 316 -27.08 -1.04 32.33
C MET A 316 -27.40 -1.90 31.11
N ILE A 317 -28.64 -1.84 30.63
CA ILE A 317 -29.06 -2.54 29.41
C ILE A 317 -28.36 -1.95 28.17
N ALA A 318 -28.25 -0.62 28.06
CA ALA A 318 -27.54 0.07 26.99
C ALA A 318 -26.03 -0.24 26.97
N ALA A 319 -25.44 -0.50 28.14
CA ALA A 319 -24.07 -1.00 28.31
C ALA A 319 -23.87 -2.47 27.91
N GLY A 320 -24.92 -3.15 27.44
CA GLY A 320 -24.85 -4.53 26.97
C GLY A 320 -25.06 -5.60 28.06
N HIS A 321 -25.46 -5.22 29.28
CA HIS A 321 -25.79 -6.20 30.31
C HIS A 321 -27.15 -6.86 30.07
N ALA A 322 -27.22 -8.17 30.27
CA ALA A 322 -28.50 -8.89 30.28
C ALA A 322 -29.34 -8.46 31.51
N PRO A 323 -30.69 -8.52 31.45
CA PRO A 323 -31.56 -8.13 32.57
C PRO A 323 -31.21 -8.80 33.90
N ARG A 324 -30.77 -10.06 33.86
CA ARG A 324 -30.31 -10.81 35.04
C ARG A 324 -29.03 -10.22 35.66
N GLN A 325 -28.07 -9.82 34.83
CA GLN A 325 -26.82 -9.20 35.29
C GLN A 325 -27.06 -7.79 35.84
N ALA A 326 -27.94 -7.03 35.18
CA ALA A 326 -28.36 -5.72 35.65
C ALA A 326 -29.09 -5.82 37.00
N ALA A 327 -29.96 -6.82 37.18
CA ALA A 327 -30.65 -7.07 38.44
C ALA A 327 -29.66 -7.31 39.61
N GLN A 328 -28.67 -8.18 39.39
CA GLN A 328 -27.63 -8.46 40.39
C GLN A 328 -26.87 -7.21 40.81
N ARG A 329 -26.47 -6.38 39.85
CA ARG A 329 -25.70 -5.15 40.12
C ARG A 329 -26.53 -4.05 40.79
N LEU A 330 -27.83 -4.02 40.52
CA LEU A 330 -28.75 -3.04 41.11
C LEU A 330 -29.36 -3.51 42.43
N GLY A 331 -29.03 -4.72 42.90
CA GLY A 331 -29.56 -5.26 44.15
C GLY A 331 -31.07 -5.58 44.10
N VAL A 332 -31.61 -5.89 42.91
CA VAL A 332 -33.02 -6.23 42.70
C VAL A 332 -33.19 -7.65 42.15
N THR A 333 -34.42 -8.19 42.21
CA THR A 333 -34.70 -9.50 41.61
C THR A 333 -34.76 -9.40 40.08
N GLU A 334 -34.51 -10.51 39.38
CA GLU A 334 -34.64 -10.55 37.91
C GLU A 334 -36.07 -10.20 37.46
N GLY A 335 -37.09 -10.63 38.22
CA GLY A 335 -38.49 -10.28 37.95
C GLY A 335 -38.74 -8.77 38.03
N THR A 336 -38.16 -8.09 39.03
CA THR A 336 -38.22 -6.63 39.15
C THR A 336 -37.51 -5.93 38.00
N ALA A 337 -36.33 -6.41 37.59
CA ALA A 337 -35.61 -5.86 36.44
C ALA A 337 -36.42 -6.02 35.14
N ARG A 338 -37.01 -7.20 34.87
CA ARG A 338 -37.84 -7.42 33.68
C ARG A 338 -39.09 -6.54 33.67
N THR A 339 -39.73 -6.36 34.83
CA THR A 339 -40.94 -5.52 34.96
C THR A 339 -40.60 -4.04 34.80
N THR A 340 -39.46 -3.61 35.32
CA THR A 340 -38.96 -2.24 35.16
C THR A 340 -38.54 -1.99 33.71
N LEU A 341 -37.89 -2.95 33.05
CA LEU A 341 -37.56 -2.88 31.62
C LEU A 341 -38.82 -2.74 30.75
N LYS A 342 -39.91 -3.46 31.06
CA LYS A 342 -41.20 -3.28 30.36
C LYS A 342 -41.73 -1.85 30.50
N ARG A 343 -41.61 -1.23 31.67
CA ARG A 343 -42.01 0.17 31.90
C ARG A 343 -41.13 1.15 31.14
N VAL A 344 -39.81 0.91 31.13
CA VAL A 344 -38.86 1.70 30.31
C VAL A 344 -39.24 1.63 28.84
N LEU A 345 -39.46 0.43 28.28
CA LEU A 345 -39.88 0.22 26.89
C LEU A 345 -41.18 0.99 26.58
N ALA A 346 -42.18 0.93 27.46
CA ALA A 346 -43.42 1.67 27.29
C ALA A 346 -43.23 3.19 27.30
N LYS A 347 -42.43 3.73 28.24
CA LYS A 347 -42.14 5.18 28.33
C LYS A 347 -41.29 5.71 27.18
N THR A 348 -40.43 4.87 26.63
CA THR A 348 -39.55 5.21 25.50
C THR A 348 -40.19 4.94 24.13
N GLY A 349 -41.41 4.38 24.10
CA GLY A 349 -42.15 4.13 22.86
C GLY A 349 -41.59 2.99 21.99
N VAL A 350 -40.66 2.19 22.52
CA VAL A 350 -40.05 1.06 21.79
C VAL A 350 -40.55 -0.28 22.32
N HIS A 351 -40.60 -1.29 21.46
CA HIS A 351 -41.19 -2.60 21.81
C HIS A 351 -40.15 -3.70 22.08
N ARG A 352 -38.88 -3.49 21.70
CA ARG A 352 -37.81 -4.48 21.91
C ARG A 352 -36.63 -3.87 22.66
N GLN A 353 -35.96 -4.72 23.45
CA GLN A 353 -34.72 -4.34 24.14
C GLN A 353 -33.64 -3.86 23.16
N SER A 354 -33.52 -4.49 21.98
CA SER A 354 -32.61 -4.05 20.92
C SER A 354 -32.87 -2.63 20.45
N ASP A 355 -34.15 -2.25 20.36
CA ASP A 355 -34.57 -0.95 19.86
C ASP A 355 -34.29 0.13 20.91
N LEU A 356 -34.50 -0.20 22.20
CA LEU A 356 -34.09 0.65 23.33
C LEU A 356 -32.58 0.89 23.33
N VAL A 357 -31.79 -0.16 23.13
CA VAL A 357 -30.32 -0.06 23.05
C VAL A 357 -29.91 0.85 21.89
N GLY A 358 -30.49 0.63 20.69
CA GLY A 358 -30.21 1.46 19.52
C GLY A 358 -30.62 2.93 19.70
N MET A 359 -31.76 3.20 20.33
CA MET A 359 -32.24 4.55 20.60
C MET A 359 -31.33 5.28 21.60
N LEU A 360 -30.97 4.63 22.72
CA LEU A 360 -30.10 5.22 23.73
C LEU A 360 -28.67 5.44 23.20
N GLN A 361 -28.19 4.54 22.33
CA GLN A 361 -26.90 4.72 21.65
C GLN A 361 -26.94 5.82 20.57
N GLY A 362 -28.08 6.00 19.89
CA GLY A 362 -28.29 7.08 18.93
C GLY A 362 -28.34 8.45 19.60
N ALA A 363 -29.03 8.56 20.74
CA ALA A 363 -29.09 9.79 21.54
C ALA A 363 -27.71 10.19 22.13
N ALA A 364 -26.85 9.22 22.44
CA ALA A 364 -25.46 9.46 22.87
C ALA A 364 -24.55 10.09 21.80
N LYS A 365 -25.00 10.18 20.54
CA LYS A 365 -24.26 10.87 19.46
C LYS A 365 -24.64 12.35 19.33
N LEU A 366 -25.73 12.79 19.95
CA LEU A 366 -26.29 14.14 19.82
C LEU A 366 -25.90 15.09 20.96
N GLY A 367 -25.26 14.59 22.02
CA GLY A 367 -24.66 15.37 23.10
C GLY A 367 -23.20 15.00 23.28
#